data_AF-A0A380CTV3-F1
#
_entry.id   AF-A0A380CTV3-F1
#
_cell.length_a   1.000
_cell.length_b   1.000
_cell.length_c   1.000
_cell.angle_alpha   90.00
_cell.angle_beta   90.00
_cell.angle_gamma   90.00
#
_symmetry.space_group_name_H-M   'P 1'
#
loop_
_entity.id
_entity.type
_entity.pdbx_description
1 polymer ?
#
loop_
_entity_poly.entity_id
_entity_poly.type
_entity_poly.pdbx_seq_one_letter_code
_entity_poly.pdbx_strand_id
1 'polypeptide(L)'
;MGEFLYRLHFLAQLNQIPINIGTPFGYLLAGLVSFLFLFALITGLFLHWDKIKSNFFIFRPWSKWKTVWTDIHTALGVIGFPFQFMFAVTGVILIINFVLIMPYSKVLYKGDTEKVYQALQYSDDAKYEYTYQALNSKFDLNAFVEGINERWPGSTISRMYVRNYNDANMHIIVEAKPDADINFSGAGKLVYRVKDQKVLSEKTPHLESSYLDHVKALIYHLHFGDYGGRALKIIYFVLGVMGCVVIISGILIWLVARDKTNVPAHKRKFNFWTANIFLASCLTMLPVTAFTFIVLRFLDTPTQSDIYHWYFYSWLVLAVYFIVRRDIALTNRQTVFLSILLCLGVPLANGIMTGSWPWVTYLSGAIDILFIDLLFFVLSLISLYVYIKIRKRKYTA
;
A
#
# COMPACT_ATOMS: atom_id res chain seq x y z
N MET A 1 -12.63 3.53 2.50
CA MET A 1 -11.90 2.94 1.35
C MET A 1 -10.39 3.11 1.42
N GLY A 2 -9.85 4.34 1.57
CA GLY A 2 -8.39 4.55 1.64
C GLY A 2 -7.70 3.70 2.71
N GLU A 3 -8.20 3.75 3.95
CA GLU A 3 -7.71 2.92 5.06
C GLU A 3 -7.82 1.41 4.78
N PHE A 4 -8.86 0.98 4.07
CA PHE A 4 -9.03 -0.43 3.70
C PHE A 4 -7.94 -0.89 2.73
N LEU A 5 -7.65 -0.11 1.68
CA LEU A 5 -6.61 -0.42 0.71
C LEU A 5 -5.22 -0.38 1.37
N TYR A 6 -4.99 0.58 2.27
CA TYR A 6 -3.77 0.64 3.07
C TYR A 6 -3.59 -0.63 3.90
N ARG A 7 -4.62 -1.07 4.65
CA ARG A 7 -4.59 -2.33 5.42
C ARG A 7 -4.43 -3.57 4.56
N LEU A 8 -5.04 -3.58 3.37
CA LEU A 8 -4.94 -4.68 2.41
C LEU A 8 -3.50 -4.87 1.91
N HIS A 9 -2.74 -3.78 1.75
CA HIS A 9 -1.34 -3.81 1.31
C HIS A 9 -0.45 -4.71 2.19
N PHE A 10 -0.71 -4.75 3.50
CA PHE A 10 0.01 -5.59 4.45
C PHE A 10 -0.88 -6.71 5.05
N LEU A 11 -1.94 -7.09 4.34
CA LEU A 11 -2.82 -8.23 4.64
C LEU A 11 -3.42 -8.21 6.06
N ALA A 12 -3.69 -7.03 6.62
CA ALA A 12 -4.16 -6.89 8.00
C ALA A 12 -5.45 -7.65 8.30
N GLN A 13 -6.30 -7.82 7.29
CA GLN A 13 -7.57 -8.53 7.37
C GLN A 13 -7.37 -10.00 7.77
N LEU A 14 -6.23 -10.61 7.39
CA LEU A 14 -5.91 -11.99 7.79
C LEU A 14 -5.55 -12.11 9.28
N ASN A 15 -5.23 -11.02 9.97
CA ASN A 15 -4.99 -11.03 11.41
C ASN A 15 -6.27 -11.23 12.24
N GLN A 16 -7.44 -11.06 11.61
CA GLN A 16 -8.73 -11.33 12.26
C GLN A 16 -9.08 -12.82 12.26
N ILE A 17 -8.36 -13.64 11.47
CA ILE A 17 -8.49 -15.08 11.48
C ILE A 17 -7.74 -15.60 12.71
N PRO A 18 -8.31 -16.55 13.49
CA PRO A 18 -7.71 -17.05 14.74
C PRO A 18 -6.52 -18.00 14.49
N ILE A 19 -5.51 -17.55 13.73
CA ILE A 19 -4.25 -18.25 13.51
C ILE A 19 -3.26 -17.72 14.54
N ASN A 20 -3.09 -18.46 15.64
CA ASN A 20 -2.20 -18.07 16.72
C ASN A 20 -0.80 -18.68 16.52
N ILE A 21 0.11 -17.89 15.95
CA ILE A 21 1.52 -18.26 15.74
C ILE A 21 2.47 -17.31 16.46
N GLY A 22 1.99 -16.61 17.50
CA GLY A 22 2.78 -15.63 18.26
C GLY A 22 3.10 -14.32 17.53
N THR A 23 2.62 -14.15 16.29
CA THR A 23 2.70 -12.90 15.51
C THR A 23 1.41 -12.72 14.70
N PRO A 24 1.03 -11.48 14.33
CA PRO A 24 -0.11 -11.24 13.45
C PRO A 24 0.12 -11.90 12.08
N PHE A 25 -0.67 -12.92 11.75
CA PHE A 25 -0.46 -13.81 10.60
C PHE A 25 -0.39 -13.07 9.25
N GLY A 26 -1.28 -12.11 9.01
CA GLY A 26 -1.29 -11.30 7.81
C GLY A 26 -0.01 -10.48 7.64
N TYR A 27 0.49 -9.90 8.73
CA TYR A 27 1.74 -9.14 8.69
C TYR A 27 2.91 -10.07 8.36
N LEU A 28 3.01 -11.23 9.04
CA LEU A 28 4.03 -12.23 8.72
C LEU A 28 4.01 -12.61 7.23
N LEU A 29 2.82 -12.89 6.69
CA LEU A 29 2.66 -13.28 5.28
C LEU A 29 3.10 -12.16 4.34
N ALA A 30 2.71 -10.90 4.61
CA ALA A 30 3.15 -9.76 3.82
C ALA A 30 4.69 -9.60 3.83
N GLY A 31 5.33 -9.85 4.99
CA GLY A 31 6.78 -9.84 5.12
C GLY A 31 7.45 -10.93 4.29
N LEU A 32 6.93 -12.16 4.37
CA LEU A 32 7.41 -13.28 3.55
C LEU A 32 7.27 -12.97 2.04
N VAL A 33 6.15 -12.39 1.62
CA VAL A 33 5.96 -11.96 0.22
C VAL A 33 6.99 -10.91 -0.17
N SER A 34 7.24 -9.90 0.67
CA SER A 34 8.28 -8.88 0.42
C SER A 34 9.68 -9.49 0.32
N PHE A 35 9.99 -10.49 1.16
CA PHE A 35 11.27 -11.20 1.11
C PHE A 35 11.43 -12.02 -0.17
N LEU A 36 10.40 -12.79 -0.55
CA LEU A 36 10.39 -13.53 -1.81
C LEU A 36 10.47 -12.59 -3.02
N PHE A 37 9.83 -11.42 -2.94
CA PHE A 37 9.91 -10.39 -3.97
C PHE A 37 11.33 -9.82 -4.08
N LEU A 38 11.98 -9.49 -2.96
CA LEU A 38 13.38 -9.06 -2.93
C LEU A 38 14.31 -10.12 -3.54
N PHE A 39 14.13 -11.38 -3.16
CA PHE A 39 14.88 -12.50 -3.74
C PHE A 39 14.66 -12.63 -5.24
N ALA A 40 13.41 -12.51 -5.71
CA ALA A 40 13.06 -12.54 -7.12
C ALA A 40 13.69 -11.38 -7.91
N LEU A 41 13.77 -10.18 -7.33
CA LEU A 41 14.43 -9.02 -7.96
C LEU A 41 15.93 -9.24 -8.11
N ILE A 42 16.61 -9.69 -7.05
CA ILE A 42 18.06 -9.94 -7.05
C ILE A 42 18.40 -11.07 -8.04
N THR A 43 17.70 -12.20 -7.93
CA THR A 43 17.94 -13.35 -8.83
C THR A 43 17.57 -13.03 -10.27
N GLY A 44 16.47 -12.30 -10.50
CA GLY A 44 16.07 -11.84 -11.83
C GLY A 44 17.11 -10.93 -12.47
N LEU A 45 17.69 -10.00 -11.71
CA LEU A 45 18.79 -9.14 -12.17
C LEU A 45 20.00 -9.97 -12.61
N PHE A 46 20.45 -10.92 -11.79
CA PHE A 46 21.59 -11.77 -12.12
C PHE A 46 21.33 -12.69 -13.31
N LEU A 47 20.18 -13.37 -13.35
CA LEU A 47 19.83 -14.31 -14.43
C LEU A 47 19.60 -13.63 -15.79
N HIS A 48 19.30 -12.34 -15.79
CA HIS A 48 19.02 -11.58 -17.01
C HIS A 48 20.03 -10.49 -17.29
N TRP A 49 21.15 -10.42 -16.55
CA TRP A 49 22.17 -9.39 -16.68
C TRP A 49 22.66 -9.18 -18.13
N ASP A 50 23.04 -10.27 -18.81
CA ASP A 50 23.53 -10.20 -20.19
C ASP A 50 22.47 -9.69 -21.18
N LYS A 51 21.20 -10.05 -20.94
CA LYS A 51 20.07 -9.59 -21.74
C LYS A 51 19.72 -8.14 -21.44
N ILE A 52 19.82 -7.71 -20.19
CA ILE A 52 19.60 -6.32 -19.78
C ILE A 52 20.63 -5.43 -20.47
N LYS A 53 21.93 -5.77 -20.36
CA LYS A 53 23.01 -5.00 -20.97
C LYS A 53 22.86 -4.86 -22.49
N SER A 54 22.47 -5.93 -23.17
CA SER A 54 22.33 -5.94 -24.63
C SER A 54 21.03 -5.30 -25.15
N ASN A 55 19.90 -5.49 -24.45
CA ASN A 55 18.59 -5.06 -24.95
C ASN A 55 18.09 -3.75 -24.36
N PHE A 56 18.71 -3.20 -23.31
CA PHE A 56 18.20 -1.98 -22.65
C PHE A 56 18.08 -0.78 -23.61
N PHE A 57 19.02 -0.63 -24.54
CA PHE A 57 18.99 0.44 -25.54
C PHE A 57 18.25 0.07 -26.84
N ILE A 58 17.67 -1.13 -26.91
CA ILE A 58 17.04 -1.65 -28.12
C ILE A 58 15.52 -1.64 -27.92
N PHE A 59 14.86 -0.64 -28.50
CA PHE A 59 13.41 -0.64 -28.64
C PHE A 59 13.02 -0.85 -30.10
N ARG A 60 12.34 -1.96 -30.39
CA ARG A 60 11.94 -2.33 -31.77
C ARG A 60 10.42 -2.27 -31.96
N PRO A 61 9.82 -1.07 -32.06
CA PRO A 61 8.36 -0.91 -32.10
C PRO A 61 7.70 -1.57 -33.32
N TRP A 62 8.45 -1.73 -34.41
CA TRP A 62 7.97 -2.29 -35.67
C TRP A 62 8.20 -3.81 -35.81
N SER A 63 8.68 -4.47 -34.76
CA SER A 63 8.88 -5.94 -34.75
C SER A 63 7.60 -6.71 -34.43
N LYS A 64 7.67 -8.04 -34.46
CA LYS A 64 6.58 -8.93 -34.00
C LYS A 64 6.15 -8.54 -32.58
N TRP A 65 4.84 -8.58 -32.28
CA TRP A 65 4.27 -8.20 -30.98
C TRP A 65 4.98 -8.82 -29.78
N LYS A 66 5.39 -10.09 -29.88
CA LYS A 66 6.14 -10.77 -28.82
C LYS A 66 7.45 -10.04 -28.48
N THR A 67 8.17 -9.57 -29.49
CA THR A 67 9.43 -8.82 -29.34
C THR A 67 9.14 -7.46 -28.70
N VAL A 68 8.14 -6.73 -29.19
CA VAL A 68 7.73 -5.43 -28.63
C VAL A 68 7.41 -5.56 -27.14
N TRP A 69 6.62 -6.57 -26.75
CA TRP A 69 6.27 -6.81 -25.35
C TRP A 69 7.48 -7.19 -24.49
N THR A 70 8.44 -7.92 -25.04
CA THR A 70 9.67 -8.29 -24.33
C THR A 70 10.58 -7.07 -24.13
N ASP A 71 10.69 -6.22 -25.16
CA ASP A 71 11.46 -4.97 -25.09
C ASP A 71 10.82 -4.01 -24.06
N ILE A 72 9.49 -3.83 -24.09
CA ILE A 72 8.75 -3.03 -23.09
C ILE A 72 8.92 -3.59 -21.68
N HIS A 73 8.76 -4.91 -21.49
CA HIS A 73 8.93 -5.54 -20.17
C HIS A 73 10.33 -5.30 -19.62
N THR A 74 11.35 -5.44 -20.45
CA THR A 74 12.75 -5.21 -20.05
C THR A 74 13.00 -3.74 -19.71
N ALA A 75 12.55 -2.81 -20.56
CA ALA A 75 12.74 -1.38 -20.34
C ALA A 75 12.04 -0.90 -19.07
N LEU A 76 10.75 -1.21 -18.91
CA LEU A 76 9.99 -0.85 -17.71
C LEU A 76 10.51 -1.53 -16.46
N GLY A 77 10.98 -2.79 -16.58
CA GLY A 77 11.62 -3.53 -15.51
C GLY A 77 12.88 -2.84 -15.01
N VAL A 78 13.78 -2.44 -15.91
CA VAL A 78 15.04 -1.77 -15.54
C VAL A 78 14.80 -0.37 -14.99
N ILE A 79 13.92 0.43 -15.62
CA ILE A 79 13.60 1.78 -15.13
C ILE A 79 12.90 1.71 -13.76
N GLY A 80 11.98 0.76 -13.57
CA GLY A 80 11.26 0.57 -12.32
C GLY A 80 12.05 -0.17 -11.23
N PHE A 81 13.19 -0.78 -11.57
CA PHE A 81 13.95 -1.64 -10.65
C PHE A 81 14.42 -0.92 -9.38
N PRO A 82 15.05 0.28 -9.42
CA PRO A 82 15.51 0.93 -8.20
C PRO A 82 14.38 1.17 -7.20
N PHE A 83 13.21 1.57 -7.71
CA PHE A 83 12.00 1.77 -6.92
C PHE A 83 11.48 0.46 -6.32
N GLN A 84 11.34 -0.60 -7.13
CA GLN A 84 10.86 -1.90 -6.65
C GLN A 84 11.82 -2.51 -5.63
N PHE A 85 13.13 -2.39 -5.85
CA PHE A 85 14.16 -2.86 -4.94
C PHE A 85 14.07 -2.12 -3.60
N MET A 86 13.99 -0.79 -3.63
CA MET A 86 13.77 0.03 -2.44
C MET A 86 12.50 -0.40 -1.68
N PHE A 87 11.37 -0.60 -2.37
CA PHE A 87 10.13 -1.05 -1.74
C PHE A 87 10.24 -2.47 -1.14
N ALA A 88 10.92 -3.39 -1.82
CA ALA A 88 11.12 -4.75 -1.33
C ALA A 88 12.02 -4.78 -0.08
N VAL A 89 13.12 -4.00 -0.08
CA VAL A 89 14.03 -3.86 1.07
C VAL A 89 13.33 -3.21 2.25
N THR A 90 12.69 -2.06 2.04
CA THR A 90 11.99 -1.34 3.11
C THR A 90 10.81 -2.14 3.65
N GLY A 91 10.02 -2.80 2.79
CA GLY A 91 8.91 -3.67 3.20
C GLY A 91 9.39 -4.88 4.00
N VAL A 92 10.53 -5.48 3.61
CA VAL A 92 11.21 -6.49 4.42
C VAL A 92 11.57 -5.89 5.78
N ILE A 93 12.27 -4.76 5.84
CA ILE A 93 12.71 -4.23 7.14
C ILE A 93 11.52 -3.85 8.04
N LEU A 94 10.47 -3.24 7.50
CA LEU A 94 9.30 -2.80 8.27
C LEU A 94 8.51 -3.97 8.87
N ILE A 95 8.38 -5.08 8.13
CA ILE A 95 7.56 -6.21 8.56
C ILE A 95 8.40 -7.30 9.25
N ILE A 96 9.62 -7.52 8.76
CA ILE A 96 10.51 -8.60 9.20
C ILE A 96 11.35 -8.21 10.42
N ASN A 97 11.44 -6.92 10.81
CA ASN A 97 12.13 -6.54 12.06
C ASN A 97 11.61 -7.32 13.28
N PHE A 98 10.29 -7.57 13.36
CA PHE A 98 9.71 -8.39 14.42
C PHE A 98 10.07 -9.89 14.29
N VAL A 99 10.02 -10.42 13.05
CA VAL A 99 10.12 -11.85 12.77
C VAL A 99 11.57 -12.36 12.81
N LEU A 100 12.53 -11.57 12.35
CA LEU A 100 13.95 -11.93 12.40
C LEU A 100 14.54 -11.71 13.79
N ILE A 101 14.16 -10.67 14.52
CA ILE A 101 14.81 -10.36 15.81
C ILE A 101 14.30 -11.28 16.93
N MET A 102 13.04 -11.74 16.88
CA MET A 102 12.49 -12.62 17.93
C MET A 102 13.29 -13.93 18.10
N PRO A 103 13.70 -14.66 17.05
CA PRO A 103 14.62 -15.80 17.16
C PRO A 103 15.97 -15.47 17.82
N TYR A 104 16.50 -14.27 17.58
CA TYR A 104 17.76 -13.82 18.19
C TYR A 104 17.58 -13.21 19.59
N SER A 105 16.36 -12.97 20.05
CA SER A 105 16.10 -12.44 21.41
C SER A 105 16.70 -13.33 22.51
N LYS A 106 16.69 -14.65 22.32
CA LYS A 106 17.33 -15.62 23.23
C LYS A 106 18.85 -15.45 23.30
N VAL A 107 19.49 -15.11 22.19
CA VAL A 107 20.95 -14.98 22.07
C VAL A 107 21.42 -13.58 22.47
N LEU A 108 20.72 -12.54 22.00
CA LEU A 108 21.11 -11.13 22.16
C LEU A 108 20.56 -10.51 23.45
N TYR A 109 19.38 -10.94 23.92
CA TYR A 109 18.65 -10.34 25.03
C TYR A 109 18.23 -11.36 26.10
N LYS A 110 18.84 -12.56 26.12
CA LYS A 110 18.54 -13.64 27.08
C LYS A 110 17.05 -14.06 27.10
N GLY A 111 16.33 -13.84 26.01
CA GLY A 111 14.90 -14.17 25.88
C GLY A 111 13.96 -13.07 26.35
N ASP A 112 14.48 -11.92 26.79
CA ASP A 112 13.69 -10.75 27.16
C ASP A 112 13.29 -9.98 25.89
N THR A 113 12.11 -10.33 25.36
CA THR A 113 11.55 -9.70 24.17
C THR A 113 11.20 -8.24 24.40
N GLU A 114 10.95 -7.81 25.64
CA GLU A 114 10.58 -6.44 25.97
C GLU A 114 11.80 -5.50 25.82
N LYS A 115 12.98 -5.97 26.21
CA LYS A 115 14.24 -5.24 25.95
C LYS A 115 14.58 -5.10 24.48
N VAL A 116 14.19 -6.07 23.65
CA VAL A 116 14.31 -5.93 22.19
C VAL A 116 13.46 -4.76 21.70
N TYR A 117 12.20 -4.68 22.15
CA TYR A 117 11.30 -3.59 21.76
C TYR A 117 11.78 -2.22 22.23
N GLN A 118 12.33 -2.14 23.43
CA GLN A 118 12.94 -0.93 23.98
C GLN A 118 14.20 -0.51 23.22
N ALA A 119 15.11 -1.45 22.92
CA ALA A 119 16.33 -1.17 22.15
C ALA A 119 16.02 -0.68 20.73
N LEU A 120 14.94 -1.17 20.14
CA LEU A 120 14.42 -0.71 18.86
C LEU A 120 13.49 0.50 18.99
N GLN A 121 13.30 1.08 20.19
CA GLN A 121 12.40 2.18 20.51
C GLN A 121 10.95 2.01 19.97
N TYR A 122 10.45 0.77 19.92
CA TYR A 122 9.05 0.48 19.57
C TYR A 122 8.12 0.54 20.79
N SER A 123 8.68 0.44 22.00
CA SER A 123 7.99 0.61 23.27
C SER A 123 8.77 1.53 24.20
N ASP A 124 8.07 2.34 24.97
CA ASP A 124 8.68 3.05 26.10
C ASP A 124 8.76 2.13 27.32
N ASP A 125 9.65 2.48 28.24
CA ASP A 125 9.78 1.89 29.59
C ASP A 125 8.59 2.25 30.51
N ALA A 126 7.78 3.23 30.13
CA ALA A 126 6.69 3.74 30.92
C ALA A 126 5.52 2.75 31.04
N LYS A 127 5.29 2.25 32.26
CA LYS A 127 4.08 1.51 32.62
C LYS A 127 2.96 2.48 32.98
N TYR A 128 1.84 2.41 32.27
CA TYR A 128 0.67 3.23 32.50
C TYR A 128 -0.43 2.44 33.24
N GLU A 129 -0.19 2.08 34.50
CA GLU A 129 -1.18 1.34 35.29
C GLU A 129 -2.40 2.21 35.62
N TYR A 130 -3.59 1.62 35.63
CA TYR A 130 -4.80 2.29 36.07
C TYR A 130 -4.74 2.51 37.58
N THR A 131 -5.04 3.74 38.00
CA THR A 131 -5.21 4.02 39.44
C THR A 131 -6.63 3.74 39.91
N TYR A 132 -7.58 3.58 38.98
CA TYR A 132 -9.02 3.45 39.23
C TYR A 132 -9.59 4.63 40.02
N GLN A 133 -8.94 5.79 39.90
CA GLN A 133 -9.36 7.05 40.50
C GLN A 133 -9.69 8.03 39.39
N ALA A 134 -10.80 8.76 39.51
CA ALA A 134 -11.17 9.75 38.51
C ALA A 134 -10.16 10.89 38.44
N LEU A 135 -9.93 11.42 37.24
CA LEU A 135 -9.14 12.62 37.04
C LEU A 135 -9.87 13.83 37.64
N ASN A 136 -9.22 14.53 38.57
CA ASN A 136 -9.79 15.70 39.24
C ASN A 136 -9.54 17.02 38.48
N SER A 137 -8.81 16.99 37.36
CA SER A 137 -8.53 18.15 36.52
C SER A 137 -9.27 18.06 35.19
N LYS A 138 -9.81 19.19 34.71
CA LYS A 138 -10.27 19.29 33.32
C LYS A 138 -9.05 19.42 32.42
N PHE A 139 -9.05 18.67 31.32
CA PHE A 139 -7.99 18.71 30.33
C PHE A 139 -8.55 19.13 28.98
N ASP A 140 -8.00 20.22 28.44
CA ASP A 140 -8.33 20.70 27.10
C ASP A 140 -7.32 20.17 26.09
N LEU A 141 -7.78 19.25 25.26
CA LEU A 141 -6.97 18.63 24.22
C LEU A 141 -6.60 19.61 23.10
N ASN A 142 -7.49 20.54 22.76
CA ASN A 142 -7.26 21.48 21.66
C ASN A 142 -6.17 22.48 22.05
N ALA A 143 -6.30 23.08 23.25
CA ALA A 143 -5.28 23.97 23.79
C ALA A 143 -3.91 23.28 23.93
N PHE A 144 -3.90 21.99 24.30
CA PHE A 144 -2.66 21.22 24.34
C PHE A 144 -2.04 20.99 22.96
N VAL A 145 -2.86 20.67 21.95
CA VAL A 145 -2.40 20.53 20.55
C VAL A 145 -1.81 21.83 20.03
N GLU A 146 -2.46 22.96 20.28
CA GLU A 146 -1.95 24.29 19.92
C GLU A 146 -0.60 24.56 20.59
N GLY A 147 -0.48 24.29 21.88
CA GLY A 147 0.79 24.43 22.62
C GLY A 147 1.92 23.54 22.08
N ILE A 148 1.61 22.34 21.56
CA ILE A 148 2.63 21.50 20.90
C ILE A 148 3.06 22.07 19.55
N ASN A 149 2.12 22.60 18.75
CA ASN A 149 2.45 23.21 17.47
C ASN A 149 3.33 24.46 17.66
N GLU A 150 3.12 25.22 18.73
CA GLU A 150 4.00 26.33 19.12
C GLU A 150 5.37 25.85 19.64
N ARG A 151 5.38 24.76 20.44
CA ARG A 151 6.61 24.19 21.00
C ARG A 151 7.54 23.60 19.95
N TRP A 152 6.98 22.99 18.90
CA TRP A 152 7.72 22.34 17.81
C TRP A 152 7.36 22.95 16.45
N PRO A 153 7.82 24.19 16.17
CA PRO A 153 7.49 24.88 14.93
C PRO A 153 8.03 24.14 13.70
N GLY A 154 7.23 24.05 12.64
CA GLY A 154 7.60 23.29 11.44
C GLY A 154 7.63 21.78 11.66
N SER A 155 6.93 21.29 12.68
CA SER A 155 6.64 19.88 12.86
C SER A 155 5.15 19.61 12.79
N THR A 156 4.79 18.45 12.26
CA THR A 156 3.41 17.98 12.20
C THR A 156 3.21 16.86 13.21
N ILE A 157 2.15 16.96 14.01
CA ILE A 157 1.75 15.87 14.91
C ILE A 157 1.29 14.70 14.04
N SER A 158 2.08 13.63 14.05
CA SER A 158 1.82 12.43 13.25
C SER A 158 0.88 11.46 13.97
N ARG A 159 0.93 11.43 15.30
CA ARG A 159 0.07 10.57 16.12
C ARG A 159 -0.05 11.10 17.54
N MET A 160 -1.20 10.85 18.14
CA MET A 160 -1.44 11.10 19.55
C MET A 160 -2.15 9.91 20.18
N TYR A 161 -1.71 9.53 21.37
CA TYR A 161 -2.34 8.47 22.16
C TYR A 161 -2.79 9.02 23.49
N VAL A 162 -3.98 8.62 23.91
CA VAL A 162 -4.49 8.85 25.25
C VAL A 162 -4.45 7.53 26.01
N ARG A 163 -3.64 7.47 27.08
CA ARG A 163 -3.57 6.34 27.99
C ARG A 163 -4.37 6.66 29.25
N ASN A 164 -5.15 5.68 29.71
CA ASN A 164 -5.98 5.76 30.91
C ASN A 164 -6.89 6.99 30.90
N TYR A 165 -7.70 7.13 29.85
CA TYR A 165 -8.61 8.28 29.69
C TYR A 165 -9.50 8.45 30.93
N ASN A 166 -9.53 9.67 31.47
CA ASN A 166 -10.30 10.05 32.65
C ASN A 166 -9.86 9.39 33.99
N ASP A 167 -8.72 8.69 34.01
CA ASP A 167 -8.09 8.18 35.24
C ASP A 167 -7.09 9.22 35.80
N ALA A 168 -6.80 9.19 37.10
CA ALA A 168 -5.83 10.07 37.73
C ALA A 168 -4.39 9.83 37.20
N ASN A 169 -4.14 8.70 36.55
CA ASN A 169 -2.91 8.38 35.83
C ASN A 169 -3.04 8.53 34.30
N MET A 170 -3.90 9.46 33.85
CA MET A 170 -4.05 9.80 32.44
C MET A 170 -2.75 10.40 31.87
N HIS A 171 -2.32 9.87 30.73
CA HIS A 171 -1.16 10.35 29.98
C HIS A 171 -1.51 10.61 28.53
N ILE A 172 -0.82 11.60 27.96
CA ILE A 172 -0.91 11.94 26.56
C ILE A 172 0.47 11.77 25.96
N ILE A 173 0.54 10.95 24.92
CA ILE A 173 1.78 10.67 24.20
C ILE A 173 1.61 11.28 22.82
N VAL A 174 2.48 12.22 22.48
CA VAL A 174 2.50 12.89 21.19
C VAL A 174 3.72 12.45 20.42
N GLU A 175 3.52 12.04 19.17
CA GLU A 175 4.59 11.76 18.21
C GLU A 175 4.49 12.79 17.08
N ALA A 176 5.54 13.57 16.87
CA ALA A 176 5.62 14.57 15.81
C ALA A 176 6.77 14.28 14.86
N LYS A 177 6.60 14.68 13.61
CA LYS A 177 7.65 14.63 12.60
C LYS A 177 7.91 16.05 12.11
N PRO A 178 9.17 16.50 12.08
CA PRO A 178 9.51 17.77 11.45
C PRO A 178 9.24 17.67 9.94
N ASP A 179 9.06 18.82 9.31
CA ASP A 179 9.08 18.90 7.86
C ASP A 179 10.44 18.40 7.35
N ALA A 180 10.42 17.66 6.24
CA ALA A 180 11.61 17.02 5.68
C ALA A 180 12.74 18.03 5.37
N ASP A 181 12.37 19.27 5.07
CA ASP A 181 13.29 20.38 4.81
C ASP A 181 14.00 20.89 6.08
N ILE A 182 13.41 20.67 7.26
CA ILE A 182 13.96 21.10 8.55
C ILE A 182 14.85 20.01 9.13
N ASN A 183 14.34 18.77 9.22
CA ASN A 183 15.13 17.64 9.70
C ASN A 183 14.57 16.31 9.18
N PHE A 184 15.16 15.80 8.10
CA PHE A 184 14.76 14.53 7.48
C PHE A 184 14.72 13.33 8.44
N SER A 185 15.54 13.34 9.50
CA SER A 185 15.65 12.23 10.46
C SER A 185 15.06 12.52 11.83
N GLY A 186 14.42 13.67 12.00
CA GLY A 186 13.89 14.09 13.27
C GLY A 186 12.66 13.27 13.68
N ALA A 187 12.59 12.94 14.96
CA ALA A 187 11.45 12.27 15.56
C ALA A 187 11.14 12.92 16.90
N GLY A 188 10.02 13.63 16.95
CA GLY A 188 9.51 14.25 18.16
C GLY A 188 8.67 13.27 18.96
N LYS A 189 8.91 13.19 20.27
CA LYS A 189 8.07 12.42 21.18
C LYS A 189 7.92 13.15 22.51
N LEU A 190 6.70 13.30 22.97
CA LEU A 190 6.41 13.94 24.25
C LEU A 190 5.40 13.11 25.04
N VAL A 191 5.77 12.79 26.27
CA VAL A 191 4.91 12.10 27.24
C VAL A 191 4.50 13.12 28.30
N TYR A 192 3.22 13.44 28.34
CA TYR A 192 2.63 14.41 29.24
C TYR A 192 1.68 13.73 30.22
N ARG A 193 1.81 14.03 31.52
CA ARG A 193 0.91 13.57 32.56
C ARG A 193 -0.09 14.67 32.91
N VAL A 194 -1.37 14.33 32.82
CA VAL A 194 -2.46 15.32 32.90
C VAL A 194 -2.72 15.79 34.33
N LYS A 195 -2.57 14.90 35.32
CA LYS A 195 -2.87 15.19 36.73
C LYS A 195 -2.10 16.40 37.29
N ASP A 196 -0.81 16.48 36.99
CA ASP A 196 0.13 17.50 37.48
C ASP A 196 0.67 18.40 36.36
N GLN A 197 0.10 18.30 35.16
CA GLN A 197 0.48 19.07 33.99
C GLN A 197 1.99 18.97 33.65
N LYS A 198 2.59 17.82 33.89
CA LYS A 198 4.04 17.63 33.80
C LYS A 198 4.45 16.87 32.53
N VAL A 199 5.44 17.39 31.83
CA VAL A 199 6.15 16.65 30.78
C VAL A 199 7.09 15.66 31.46
N LEU A 200 6.84 14.37 31.28
CA LEU A 200 7.64 13.29 31.88
C LEU A 200 8.84 12.91 31.01
N SER A 201 8.66 12.96 29.69
CA SER A 201 9.71 12.67 28.73
C SER A 201 9.50 13.52 27.49
N GLU A 202 10.57 14.12 26.98
CA GLU A 202 10.56 14.90 25.76
C GLU A 202 11.79 14.58 24.93
N LYS A 203 11.53 14.21 23.68
CA LYS A 203 12.49 14.17 22.58
C LYS A 203 12.02 15.18 21.56
N THR A 204 12.80 16.23 21.33
CA THR A 204 12.41 17.26 20.36
C THR A 204 12.67 16.76 18.92
N PRO A 205 11.80 17.12 17.96
CA PRO A 205 11.98 16.73 16.57
C PRO A 205 13.18 17.39 15.87
N HIS A 206 13.75 18.47 16.45
CA HIS A 206 14.78 19.29 15.82
C HIS A 206 16.21 19.04 16.33
N LEU A 207 16.39 18.32 17.44
CA LEU A 207 17.73 18.01 18.00
C LEU A 207 18.36 16.78 17.33
N GLU A 208 19.65 16.55 17.61
CA GLU A 208 20.45 15.47 17.01
C GLU A 208 19.75 14.11 17.11
N SER A 209 19.39 13.57 15.95
CA SER A 209 18.81 12.24 15.79
C SER A 209 19.89 11.17 16.04
N SER A 210 19.56 10.13 16.80
CA SER A 210 20.46 8.98 16.95
C SER A 210 20.64 8.27 15.60
N TYR A 211 21.70 7.47 15.46
CA TYR A 211 21.90 6.64 14.26
C TYR A 211 20.66 5.78 13.92
N LEU A 212 20.00 5.23 14.94
CA LEU A 212 18.77 4.45 14.78
C LEU A 212 17.62 5.29 14.25
N ASP A 213 17.51 6.56 14.67
CA ASP A 213 16.50 7.50 14.16
C ASP A 213 16.73 7.80 12.68
N HIS A 214 17.98 8.04 12.27
CA HIS A 214 18.33 8.24 10.86
C HIS A 214 17.93 7.04 9.99
N VAL A 215 18.29 5.83 10.42
CA VAL A 215 17.96 4.61 9.66
C VAL A 215 16.44 4.41 9.56
N LYS A 216 15.71 4.59 10.67
CA LYS A 216 14.25 4.48 10.67
C LYS A 216 13.63 5.54 9.77
N ALA A 217 13.98 6.81 9.96
CA ALA A 217 13.42 7.89 9.17
C ALA A 217 13.65 7.66 7.68
N LEU A 218 14.88 7.26 7.28
CA LEU A 218 15.16 6.89 5.89
C LEU A 218 14.25 5.79 5.37
N ILE A 219 14.10 4.69 6.12
CA ILE A 219 13.25 3.57 5.70
C ILE A 219 11.79 3.99 5.58
N TYR A 220 11.26 4.73 6.56
CA TYR A 220 9.88 5.19 6.55
C TYR A 220 9.67 6.20 5.42
N HIS A 221 10.50 7.23 5.29
CA HIS A 221 10.36 8.25 4.25
C HIS A 221 10.45 7.66 2.84
N LEU A 222 11.38 6.73 2.60
CA LEU A 222 11.49 6.04 1.32
C LEU A 222 10.28 5.14 1.04
N HIS A 223 9.74 4.44 2.04
CA HIS A 223 8.60 3.55 1.84
C HIS A 223 7.28 4.32 1.64
N PHE A 224 7.06 5.39 2.41
CA PHE A 224 5.83 6.19 2.34
C PHE A 224 5.88 7.29 1.25
N GLY A 225 7.07 7.67 0.78
CA GLY A 225 7.24 8.70 -0.25
C GLY A 225 6.75 10.08 0.20
N ASP A 226 6.92 10.41 1.49
CA ASP A 226 6.39 11.63 2.12
C ASP A 226 7.38 12.80 2.20
N TYR A 227 8.56 12.69 1.56
CA TYR A 227 9.62 13.71 1.60
C TYR A 227 9.66 14.68 0.41
N GLY A 228 8.92 14.41 -0.68
CA GLY A 228 8.95 15.22 -1.91
C GLY A 228 7.60 15.79 -2.33
N GLY A 229 6.68 15.91 -1.35
CA GLY A 229 5.34 16.44 -1.58
C GLY A 229 4.51 15.66 -2.61
N ARG A 230 3.59 16.37 -3.29
CA ARG A 230 2.63 15.74 -4.23
C ARG A 230 3.30 15.24 -5.52
N ALA A 231 4.31 15.93 -6.02
CA ALA A 231 5.02 15.53 -7.24
C ALA A 231 5.68 14.15 -7.06
N LEU A 232 6.34 13.92 -5.92
CA LEU A 232 6.93 12.62 -5.60
C LEU A 232 5.88 11.52 -5.50
N LYS A 233 4.72 11.79 -4.87
CA LYS A 233 3.61 10.82 -4.79
C LYS A 233 3.11 10.41 -6.17
N ILE A 234 3.04 11.34 -7.13
CA ILE A 234 2.69 11.03 -8.53
C ILE A 234 3.76 10.14 -9.18
N ILE A 235 5.05 10.44 -8.97
CA ILE A 235 6.16 9.61 -9.47
C ILE A 235 6.06 8.19 -8.88
N TYR A 236 5.84 8.06 -7.58
CA TYR A 236 5.67 6.77 -6.89
C TYR A 236 4.48 5.99 -7.45
N PHE A 237 3.36 6.68 -7.71
CA PHE A 237 2.19 6.08 -8.35
C PHE A 237 2.53 5.53 -9.74
N VAL A 238 3.20 6.32 -10.59
CA VAL A 238 3.59 5.90 -11.94
C VAL A 238 4.56 4.71 -11.90
N LEU A 239 5.57 4.74 -11.02
CA LEU A 239 6.53 3.64 -10.84
C LEU A 239 5.83 2.37 -10.30
N GLY A 240 4.84 2.52 -9.42
CA GLY A 240 3.97 1.43 -8.98
C GLY A 240 3.17 0.81 -10.12
N VAL A 241 2.58 1.64 -10.99
CA VAL A 241 1.87 1.17 -12.20
C VAL A 241 2.83 0.46 -13.15
N MET A 242 4.05 0.96 -13.34
CA MET A 242 5.08 0.26 -14.14
C MET A 242 5.37 -1.14 -13.58
N GLY A 243 5.45 -1.28 -12.25
CA GLY A 243 5.61 -2.60 -11.61
C GLY A 243 4.45 -3.54 -11.92
N CYS A 244 3.20 -3.05 -11.88
CA CYS A 244 2.03 -3.82 -12.26
C CYS A 244 2.12 -4.31 -13.73
N VAL A 245 2.58 -3.43 -14.64
CA VAL A 245 2.78 -3.78 -16.06
C VAL A 245 3.86 -4.85 -16.21
N VAL A 246 4.99 -4.74 -15.51
CA VAL A 246 6.08 -5.73 -15.54
C VAL A 246 5.61 -7.10 -15.05
N ILE A 247 4.85 -7.15 -13.95
CA ILE A 247 4.32 -8.41 -13.41
C ILE A 247 3.35 -9.08 -14.40
N ILE A 248 2.36 -8.33 -14.92
CA ILE A 248 1.37 -8.86 -15.88
C ILE A 248 2.03 -9.28 -17.20
N SER A 249 2.93 -8.46 -17.74
CA SER A 249 3.65 -8.80 -18.98
C SER A 249 4.56 -10.01 -18.79
N GLY A 250 5.20 -10.15 -17.62
CA GLY A 250 6.07 -11.29 -17.29
C GLY A 250 5.33 -12.62 -17.36
N ILE A 251 4.15 -12.72 -16.72
CA ILE A 251 3.37 -13.96 -16.75
C ILE A 251 2.81 -14.28 -18.15
N LEU A 252 2.45 -13.28 -18.93
CA LEU A 252 1.97 -13.45 -20.31
C LEU A 252 3.11 -13.90 -21.24
N ILE A 253 4.29 -13.29 -21.14
CA ILE A 253 5.48 -13.71 -21.90
C ILE A 253 5.87 -15.13 -21.51
N TRP A 254 5.84 -15.45 -20.22
CA TRP A 254 6.11 -16.79 -19.68
C TRP A 254 5.15 -17.84 -20.25
N LEU A 255 3.86 -17.52 -20.31
CA LEU A 255 2.83 -18.39 -20.88
C LEU A 255 3.09 -18.63 -22.37
N VAL A 256 3.26 -17.57 -23.17
CA VAL A 256 3.51 -17.67 -24.62
C VAL A 256 4.81 -18.42 -24.93
N ALA A 257 5.83 -18.30 -24.07
CA ALA A 257 7.08 -19.04 -24.24
C ALA A 257 6.92 -20.55 -24.02
N ARG A 258 5.94 -20.97 -23.21
CA ARG A 258 5.70 -22.36 -22.79
C ARG A 258 4.45 -22.98 -23.42
N ASP A 259 3.68 -22.22 -24.19
CA ASP A 259 2.57 -22.72 -24.97
C ASP A 259 3.03 -23.14 -26.37
N LYS A 260 3.92 -24.14 -26.41
CA LYS A 260 4.48 -24.70 -27.65
C LYS A 260 4.06 -26.16 -27.79
N THR A 261 3.95 -26.65 -29.02
CA THR A 261 3.56 -28.04 -29.33
C THR A 261 4.53 -29.08 -28.76
N ASN A 262 5.79 -28.72 -28.54
CA ASN A 262 6.79 -29.59 -27.93
C ASN A 262 6.68 -29.71 -26.39
N VAL A 263 5.83 -28.90 -25.74
CA VAL A 263 5.60 -28.98 -24.30
C VAL A 263 4.43 -29.96 -24.05
N PRO A 264 4.58 -30.94 -23.13
CA PRO A 264 3.51 -31.89 -22.82
C PRO A 264 2.18 -31.20 -22.49
N ALA A 265 1.06 -31.77 -22.96
CA ALA A 265 -0.27 -31.18 -22.83
C ALA A 265 -0.66 -30.88 -21.36
N HIS A 266 -0.29 -31.75 -20.42
CA HIS A 266 -0.55 -31.53 -18.98
C HIS A 266 0.18 -30.29 -18.45
N LYS A 267 1.43 -30.05 -18.86
CA LYS A 267 2.20 -28.85 -18.48
C LYS A 267 1.60 -27.59 -19.12
N ARG A 268 1.16 -27.66 -20.38
CA ARG A 268 0.48 -26.54 -21.05
C ARG A 268 -0.81 -26.15 -20.32
N LYS A 269 -1.62 -27.14 -19.93
CA LYS A 269 -2.84 -26.92 -19.15
C LYS A 269 -2.55 -26.28 -17.80
N PHE A 270 -1.53 -26.76 -17.08
CA PHE A 270 -1.08 -26.16 -15.83
C PHE A 270 -0.62 -24.71 -16.04
N ASN A 271 0.25 -24.46 -17.02
CA ASN A 271 0.77 -23.11 -17.31
C ASN A 271 -0.35 -22.12 -17.64
N PHE A 272 -1.29 -22.55 -18.48
CA PHE A 272 -2.47 -21.75 -18.80
C PHE A 272 -3.30 -21.47 -17.54
N TRP A 273 -3.55 -22.49 -16.71
CA TRP A 273 -4.37 -22.35 -15.51
C TRP A 273 -3.74 -21.38 -14.50
N THR A 274 -2.42 -21.44 -14.30
CA THR A 274 -1.68 -20.49 -13.46
C THR A 274 -1.83 -19.05 -13.96
N ALA A 275 -1.64 -18.82 -15.27
CA ALA A 275 -1.80 -17.48 -15.86
C ALA A 275 -3.25 -17.00 -15.80
N ASN A 276 -4.21 -17.90 -16.02
CA ASN A 276 -5.64 -17.60 -15.99
C ASN A 276 -6.11 -17.21 -14.59
N ILE A 277 -5.70 -17.92 -13.54
CA ILE A 277 -6.00 -17.54 -12.15
C ILE A 277 -5.41 -16.18 -11.83
N PHE A 278 -4.13 -16.01 -12.12
CA PHE A 278 -3.44 -14.76 -11.82
C PHE A 278 -4.13 -13.55 -12.48
N LEU A 279 -4.42 -13.64 -13.78
CA LEU A 279 -5.06 -12.54 -14.52
C LEU A 279 -6.52 -12.32 -14.09
N ALA A 280 -7.29 -13.38 -13.85
CA ALA A 280 -8.66 -13.24 -13.37
C ALA A 280 -8.72 -12.56 -12.00
N SER A 281 -7.83 -12.94 -11.07
CA SER A 281 -7.77 -12.33 -9.74
C SER A 281 -7.30 -10.87 -9.79
N CYS A 282 -6.28 -10.55 -10.58
CA CYS A 282 -5.74 -9.18 -10.65
C CYS A 282 -6.64 -8.22 -11.43
N LEU A 283 -7.10 -8.59 -12.63
CA LEU A 283 -7.83 -7.68 -13.51
C LEU A 283 -9.25 -7.35 -13.01
N THR A 284 -9.79 -8.15 -12.10
CA THR A 284 -11.10 -7.89 -11.47
C THR A 284 -11.03 -6.90 -10.31
N MET A 285 -9.84 -6.61 -9.77
CA MET A 285 -9.69 -5.70 -8.63
C MET A 285 -10.11 -4.27 -8.94
N LEU A 286 -9.79 -3.73 -10.13
CA LEU A 286 -10.19 -2.36 -10.51
C LEU A 286 -11.73 -2.19 -10.55
N PRO A 287 -12.49 -3.00 -11.32
CA PRO A 287 -13.94 -2.85 -11.34
C PRO A 287 -14.57 -3.12 -9.98
N VAL A 288 -14.05 -4.06 -9.18
CA VAL A 288 -14.54 -4.33 -7.82
C VAL A 288 -14.29 -3.15 -6.88
N THR A 289 -13.13 -2.51 -6.98
CA THR A 289 -12.81 -1.30 -6.20
C THR A 289 -13.82 -0.20 -6.53
N ALA A 290 -14.03 0.08 -7.82
CA ALA A 290 -15.02 1.07 -8.28
C ALA A 290 -16.45 0.72 -7.84
N PHE A 291 -16.86 -0.55 -7.98
CA PHE A 291 -18.15 -1.05 -7.49
C PHE A 291 -18.33 -0.81 -5.99
N THR A 292 -17.30 -1.10 -5.19
CA THR A 292 -17.35 -0.89 -3.74
C THR A 292 -17.50 0.59 -3.41
N PHE A 293 -16.78 1.49 -4.11
CA PHE A 293 -16.99 2.93 -3.96
C PHE A 293 -18.43 3.37 -4.24
N ILE A 294 -19.06 2.81 -5.28
CA ILE A 294 -20.45 3.11 -5.64
C ILE A 294 -21.39 2.62 -4.55
N VAL A 295 -21.34 1.34 -4.19
CA VAL A 295 -22.30 0.72 -3.25
C VAL A 295 -22.27 1.41 -1.89
N LEU A 296 -21.08 1.76 -1.39
CA LEU A 296 -20.95 2.45 -0.10
C LEU A 296 -21.63 3.83 -0.07
N ARG A 297 -21.90 4.46 -1.22
CA ARG A 297 -22.66 5.72 -1.29
C ARG A 297 -24.17 5.55 -1.14
N PHE A 298 -24.68 4.34 -1.30
CA PHE A 298 -26.09 4.00 -1.11
C PHE A 298 -26.38 3.45 0.28
N LEU A 299 -25.37 3.33 1.15
CA LEU A 299 -25.53 2.91 2.54
C LEU A 299 -25.55 4.16 3.44
N ASP A 300 -26.47 4.20 4.41
CA ASP A 300 -26.62 5.34 5.31
C ASP A 300 -25.39 5.53 6.23
N THR A 301 -24.95 4.45 6.87
CA THR A 301 -23.81 4.45 7.80
C THR A 301 -22.86 3.31 7.49
N PRO A 302 -22.07 3.42 6.40
CA PRO A 302 -21.16 2.36 5.98
C PRO A 302 -20.09 2.09 7.05
N THR A 303 -19.99 0.84 7.47
CA THR A 303 -18.99 0.37 8.43
C THR A 303 -17.80 -0.28 7.73
N GLN A 304 -16.72 -0.54 8.48
CA GLN A 304 -15.58 -1.31 7.98
C GLN A 304 -15.99 -2.72 7.50
N SER A 305 -16.98 -3.34 8.15
CA SER A 305 -17.47 -4.67 7.75
C SER A 305 -18.14 -4.62 6.38
N ASP A 306 -18.88 -3.55 6.08
CA ASP A 306 -19.54 -3.37 4.77
C ASP A 306 -18.51 -3.29 3.64
N ILE A 307 -17.42 -2.56 3.86
CA ILE A 307 -16.31 -2.50 2.91
C ILE A 307 -15.77 -3.91 2.63
N TYR A 308 -15.56 -4.71 3.68
CA TYR A 308 -14.95 -6.03 3.55
C TYR A 308 -15.89 -6.98 2.80
N HIS A 309 -17.17 -7.01 3.17
CA HIS A 309 -18.16 -7.85 2.52
C HIS A 309 -18.32 -7.50 1.04
N TRP A 310 -18.59 -6.22 0.73
CA TRP A 310 -18.82 -5.81 -0.65
C TRP A 310 -17.57 -5.99 -1.52
N TYR A 311 -16.39 -5.70 -0.99
CA TYR A 311 -15.15 -5.87 -1.75
C TYR A 311 -14.81 -7.35 -1.96
N PHE A 312 -14.68 -8.15 -0.89
CA PHE A 312 -14.17 -9.51 -1.01
C PHE A 312 -15.17 -10.47 -1.66
N TYR A 313 -16.47 -10.37 -1.39
CA TYR A 313 -17.45 -11.26 -2.04
C TYR A 313 -17.62 -10.94 -3.52
N SER A 314 -17.71 -9.65 -3.89
CA SER A 314 -17.79 -9.30 -5.31
C SER A 314 -16.50 -9.65 -6.06
N TRP A 315 -15.33 -9.47 -5.43
CA TRP A 315 -14.05 -9.92 -5.98
C TRP A 315 -14.00 -11.43 -6.16
N LEU A 316 -14.41 -12.21 -5.15
CA LEU A 316 -14.43 -13.67 -5.21
C LEU A 316 -15.34 -14.16 -6.33
N VAL A 317 -16.57 -13.64 -6.40
CA VAL A 317 -17.54 -14.02 -7.44
C VAL A 317 -16.99 -13.71 -8.84
N LEU A 318 -16.47 -12.50 -9.05
CA LEU A 318 -15.99 -12.07 -10.35
C LEU A 318 -14.70 -12.82 -10.76
N ALA A 319 -13.78 -13.04 -9.81
CA ALA A 319 -12.56 -13.82 -10.04
C ALA A 319 -12.90 -15.27 -10.39
N VAL A 320 -13.75 -15.95 -9.60
CA VAL A 320 -14.18 -17.33 -9.86
C VAL A 320 -14.87 -17.44 -11.22
N TYR A 321 -15.76 -16.51 -11.55
CA TYR A 321 -16.40 -16.46 -12.86
C TYR A 321 -15.37 -16.47 -14.00
N PHE A 322 -14.38 -15.58 -13.97
CA PHE A 322 -13.36 -15.53 -15.03
C PHE A 322 -12.38 -16.71 -15.01
N ILE A 323 -12.07 -17.25 -13.83
CA ILE A 323 -11.26 -18.47 -13.70
C ILE A 323 -11.94 -19.65 -14.42
N VAL A 324 -13.25 -19.82 -14.20
CA VAL A 324 -14.03 -20.92 -14.80
C VAL A 324 -14.19 -20.75 -16.31
N ARG A 325 -14.28 -19.51 -16.81
CA ARG A 325 -14.38 -19.24 -18.25
C ARG A 325 -13.14 -19.64 -19.05
N ARG A 326 -11.96 -19.70 -18.40
CA ARG A 326 -10.70 -20.16 -19.01
C ARG A 326 -10.38 -19.46 -20.33
N ASP A 327 -10.65 -18.16 -20.40
CA ASP A 327 -10.38 -17.34 -21.58
C ASP A 327 -9.81 -15.99 -21.15
N ILE A 328 -8.50 -15.84 -21.30
CA ILE A 328 -7.76 -14.62 -20.92
C ILE A 328 -8.21 -13.41 -21.74
N ALA A 329 -8.54 -13.60 -23.03
CA ALA A 329 -8.97 -12.52 -23.89
C ALA A 329 -10.37 -12.03 -23.53
N LEU A 330 -11.28 -12.96 -23.20
CA LEU A 330 -12.60 -12.65 -22.66
C LEU A 330 -12.46 -11.90 -21.33
N THR A 331 -11.65 -12.41 -20.40
CA THR A 331 -11.40 -11.80 -19.08
C THR A 331 -10.97 -10.36 -19.26
N ASN A 332 -9.90 -10.10 -20.05
CA ASN A 332 -9.42 -8.75 -20.29
C ASN A 332 -10.50 -7.83 -20.91
N ARG A 333 -11.23 -8.31 -21.91
CA ARG A 333 -12.27 -7.51 -22.57
C ARG A 333 -13.41 -7.14 -21.61
N GLN A 334 -13.89 -8.11 -20.82
CA GLN A 334 -15.03 -7.89 -19.93
C GLN A 334 -14.64 -7.09 -18.70
N THR A 335 -13.47 -7.32 -18.09
CA THR A 335 -13.02 -6.51 -16.95
C THR A 335 -12.75 -5.06 -17.34
N VAL A 336 -12.15 -4.81 -18.52
CA VAL A 336 -11.98 -3.44 -19.05
C VAL A 336 -13.34 -2.80 -19.30
N PHE A 337 -14.30 -3.53 -19.91
CA PHE A 337 -15.65 -3.00 -20.11
C PHE A 337 -16.35 -2.63 -18.80
N LEU A 338 -16.29 -3.52 -17.80
CA LEU A 338 -16.81 -3.26 -16.46
C LEU A 338 -16.12 -2.04 -15.82
N SER A 339 -14.81 -1.89 -16.02
CA SER A 339 -14.05 -0.75 -15.50
C SER A 339 -14.50 0.57 -16.12
N ILE A 340 -14.86 0.61 -17.40
CA ILE A 340 -15.43 1.82 -18.03
C ILE A 340 -16.67 2.28 -17.28
N LEU A 341 -17.62 1.35 -17.10
CA LEU A 341 -18.92 1.66 -16.50
C LEU A 341 -18.79 2.02 -15.03
N LEU A 342 -18.07 1.20 -14.26
CA LEU A 342 -17.98 1.35 -12.82
C LEU A 342 -17.08 2.51 -12.43
N CYS A 343 -15.94 2.73 -13.11
CA CYS A 343 -15.11 3.89 -12.81
C CYS A 343 -15.81 5.21 -13.17
N LEU A 344 -16.63 5.25 -14.24
CA LEU A 344 -17.47 6.42 -14.51
C LEU A 344 -18.59 6.55 -13.47
N GLY A 345 -19.10 5.43 -12.96
CA GLY A 345 -20.12 5.40 -11.92
C GLY A 345 -19.67 5.98 -10.58
N VAL A 346 -18.38 5.98 -10.23
CA VAL A 346 -17.88 6.55 -8.97
C VAL A 346 -18.20 8.06 -8.81
N PRO A 347 -17.73 8.96 -9.70
CA PRO A 347 -18.03 10.39 -9.58
C PRO A 347 -19.52 10.68 -9.76
N LEU A 348 -20.24 9.87 -10.56
CA LEU A 348 -21.69 10.01 -10.72
C LEU A 348 -22.43 9.66 -9.41
N ALA A 349 -22.09 8.54 -8.77
CA ALA A 349 -22.68 8.14 -7.51
C ALA A 349 -22.37 9.17 -6.41
N ASN A 350 -21.15 9.71 -6.38
CA ASN A 350 -20.78 10.79 -5.46
C ASN A 350 -21.65 12.04 -5.70
N GLY A 351 -21.73 12.52 -6.94
CA GLY A 351 -22.54 13.69 -7.30
C GLY A 351 -24.03 13.53 -7.00
N ILE A 352 -24.62 12.36 -7.30
CA ILE A 352 -26.05 12.11 -7.11
C ILE A 352 -26.39 11.95 -5.61
N MET A 353 -25.58 11.22 -4.84
CA MET A 353 -25.90 10.90 -3.44
C MET A 353 -25.54 12.03 -2.46
N THR A 354 -24.46 12.77 -2.71
CA THR A 354 -23.98 13.80 -1.77
C THR A 354 -24.07 15.23 -2.32
N GLY A 355 -24.46 15.40 -3.59
CA GLY A 355 -24.40 16.70 -4.28
C GLY A 355 -22.97 17.18 -4.54
N SER A 356 -21.94 16.39 -4.19
CA SER A 356 -20.53 16.76 -4.29
C SER A 356 -20.00 16.51 -5.70
N TRP A 357 -20.59 17.18 -6.69
CA TRP A 357 -20.10 17.14 -8.05
C TRP A 357 -18.69 17.72 -8.16
N PRO A 358 -17.88 17.33 -9.16
CA PRO A 358 -16.51 17.81 -9.32
C PRO A 358 -16.38 19.35 -9.27
N TRP A 359 -17.29 20.07 -9.92
CA TRP A 359 -17.31 21.54 -9.87
C TRP A 359 -17.64 22.11 -8.48
N VAL A 360 -18.52 21.45 -7.71
CA VAL A 360 -18.83 21.84 -6.33
C VAL A 360 -17.63 21.57 -5.43
N THR A 361 -16.98 20.42 -5.56
CA THR A 361 -15.78 20.08 -4.79
C THR A 361 -14.60 20.99 -5.11
N TYR A 362 -14.48 21.45 -6.36
CA TYR A 362 -13.49 22.44 -6.77
C TYR A 362 -13.74 23.80 -6.10
N LEU A 363 -14.98 24.31 -6.16
CA LEU A 363 -15.35 25.60 -5.58
C LEU A 363 -15.25 25.62 -4.04
N SER A 364 -15.53 24.49 -3.39
CA SER A 364 -15.43 24.35 -1.93
C SER A 364 -14.01 24.06 -1.41
N GLY A 365 -13.01 23.91 -2.31
CA GLY A 365 -11.65 23.58 -1.91
C GLY A 365 -11.46 22.13 -1.42
N ALA A 366 -12.44 21.25 -1.63
CA ALA A 366 -12.38 19.84 -1.25
C ALA A 366 -11.52 19.01 -2.22
N ILE A 367 -10.22 19.30 -2.24
CA ILE A 367 -9.25 18.80 -3.23
C ILE A 367 -9.16 17.27 -3.24
N ASP A 368 -9.22 16.61 -2.08
CA ASP A 368 -9.06 15.15 -2.01
C ASP A 368 -10.24 14.40 -2.65
N ILE A 369 -11.47 14.91 -2.47
CA ILE A 369 -12.67 14.35 -3.11
C ILE A 369 -12.60 14.56 -4.62
N LEU A 370 -12.26 15.79 -5.04
CA LEU A 370 -12.06 16.12 -6.45
C LEU A 370 -11.01 15.21 -7.10
N PHE A 371 -9.89 14.96 -6.42
CA PHE A 371 -8.83 14.11 -6.93
C PHE A 371 -9.31 12.68 -7.19
N ILE A 372 -10.08 12.09 -6.27
CA ILE A 372 -10.63 10.74 -6.43
C ILE A 372 -11.61 10.70 -7.61
N ASP A 373 -12.53 11.66 -7.70
CA ASP A 373 -13.51 11.71 -8.79
C ASP A 373 -12.83 11.85 -10.16
N LEU A 374 -11.83 12.72 -10.27
CA LEU A 374 -11.04 12.89 -11.49
C LEU A 374 -10.21 11.64 -11.82
N LEU A 375 -9.61 10.99 -10.82
CA LEU A 375 -8.83 9.76 -11.01
C LEU A 375 -9.71 8.67 -11.62
N PHE A 376 -10.88 8.40 -11.05
CA PHE A 376 -11.79 7.37 -11.57
C PHE A 376 -12.37 7.74 -12.93
N PHE A 377 -12.64 9.02 -13.19
CA PHE A 377 -13.03 9.49 -14.52
C PHE A 377 -11.93 9.23 -15.57
N VAL A 378 -10.68 9.58 -15.27
CA VAL A 378 -9.53 9.33 -16.15
C VAL A 378 -9.31 7.83 -16.36
N LEU A 379 -9.43 7.01 -15.31
CA LEU A 379 -9.35 5.54 -15.44
C LEU A 379 -10.46 4.97 -16.34
N SER A 380 -11.66 5.55 -16.32
CA SER A 380 -12.73 5.17 -17.25
C SER A 380 -12.35 5.51 -18.70
N LEU A 381 -11.82 6.72 -18.96
CA LEU A 381 -11.37 7.13 -20.30
C LEU A 381 -10.22 6.25 -20.83
N ILE A 382 -9.24 5.93 -19.98
CA ILE A 382 -8.15 5.02 -20.33
C ILE A 382 -8.70 3.63 -20.66
N SER A 383 -9.62 3.12 -19.84
CA SER A 383 -10.28 1.83 -20.06
C SER A 383 -11.06 1.82 -21.38
N LEU A 384 -11.74 2.92 -21.71
CA LEU A 384 -12.47 3.09 -22.97
C LEU A 384 -11.53 3.07 -24.17
N TYR A 385 -10.43 3.80 -24.10
CA TYR A 385 -9.39 3.79 -25.13
C TYR A 385 -8.84 2.37 -25.36
N VAL A 386 -8.49 1.67 -24.27
CA VAL A 386 -7.99 0.29 -24.32
C VAL A 386 -9.05 -0.64 -24.93
N TYR A 387 -10.31 -0.52 -24.53
CA TYR A 387 -11.41 -1.34 -25.07
C TYR A 387 -11.58 -1.16 -26.58
N ILE A 388 -11.55 0.08 -27.06
CA ILE A 388 -11.63 0.39 -28.50
C ILE A 388 -10.46 -0.25 -29.25
N LYS A 389 -9.24 -0.20 -28.71
CA LYS A 389 -8.06 -0.82 -29.32
C LYS A 389 -8.14 -2.35 -29.34
N ILE A 390 -8.64 -2.98 -28.28
CA ILE A 390 -8.87 -4.44 -28.23
C ILE A 390 -9.90 -4.85 -29.30
N ARG A 391 -11.01 -4.10 -29.43
CA ARG A 391 -12.07 -4.42 -30.39
C ARG A 391 -11.60 -4.30 -31.84
N LYS A 392 -10.86 -3.25 -32.19
CA LYS A 392 -10.33 -3.06 -33.55
C LYS A 392 -9.45 -4.23 -34.01
N ARG A 393 -8.62 -4.78 -33.11
CA ARG A 393 -7.74 -5.92 -33.44
C ARG A 393 -8.48 -7.20 -33.80
N LYS A 394 -9.69 -7.42 -33.27
CA LYS A 394 -10.51 -8.60 -33.58
C LYS A 394 -11.11 -8.57 -35.01
N TYR A 395 -11.24 -7.39 -35.60
CA TYR A 395 -11.76 -7.23 -36.96
C TYR A 395 -10.66 -7.20 -38.03
N THR A 396 -9.39 -7.07 -37.63
CA THR A 396 -8.23 -7.01 -38.53
C THR A 396 -7.35 -8.26 -38.50
N ALA A 397 -7.68 -9.24 -37.65
CA ALA A 397 -7.05 -10.54 -37.53
C ALA A 397 -8.10 -11.61 -37.82
#